data_AF-A0A7Y3JRQ4-F1
#
_entry.id   AF-A0A7Y3JRQ4-F1
#
_cell.length_a   1.000
_cell.length_b   1.000
_cell.length_c   1.000
_cell.angle_alpha   90.00
_cell.angle_beta   90.00
_cell.angle_gamma   90.00
#
_symmetry.space_group_name_H-M   'P 1'
#
loop_
_entity.id
_entity.type
_entity.pdbx_description
1 polymer ?
#
loop_
_entity_poly.entity_id
_entity_poly.type
_entity_poly.pdbx_seq_one_letter_code
_entity_poly.pdbx_strand_id
1 'polypeptide(L)'
;MLGVAAVTCLAGAVPAQAKNNSPAPASGPIACSLSDLNVTTLDCSGFYSGNLLSNATRDEQFAGLKDVGFTWDKNFTGLEAAGLKYNLTDSKTVGLHQTLTGITFLGIHFGGGGPNGVGNGTGFYKIDAGSSLTSFLVKFQGISNIAIYSTGNVAPPPPPAAVPEPAMWALLISGFGLIGAAARRRKRTAAFA
;
A
#
# COMPACT_ATOMS: atom_id res chain seq x y z
N MET A 1 52.58 38.16 33.98
CA MET A 1 51.69 38.55 32.87
C MET A 1 51.34 37.28 32.10
N LEU A 2 50.08 36.85 32.18
CA LEU A 2 49.59 35.56 31.68
C LEU A 2 49.12 35.74 30.22
N GLY A 3 49.73 35.01 29.28
CA GLY A 3 49.35 35.05 27.85
C GLY A 3 48.26 34.02 27.55
N VAL A 4 47.10 34.48 27.07
CA VAL A 4 45.99 33.61 26.61
C VAL A 4 46.11 33.42 25.11
N ALA A 5 46.28 32.17 24.66
CA ALA A 5 46.22 31.77 23.27
C ALA A 5 44.75 31.52 22.87
N ALA A 6 44.25 32.27 21.89
CA ALA A 6 42.91 32.08 21.32
C ALA A 6 42.99 31.13 20.14
N VAL A 7 42.49 29.90 20.31
CA VAL A 7 42.27 28.94 19.22
C VAL A 7 40.88 29.22 18.64
N THR A 8 40.84 29.78 17.44
CA THR A 8 39.61 29.94 16.65
C THR A 8 39.26 28.62 15.95
N CYS A 9 38.21 27.94 16.41
CA CYS A 9 37.59 26.84 15.67
C CYS A 9 36.72 27.40 14.53
N LEU A 10 37.11 27.17 13.27
CA LEU A 10 36.20 27.34 12.14
C LEU A 10 35.18 26.19 12.14
N ALA A 11 33.94 26.49 12.49
CA ALA A 11 32.81 25.59 12.24
C ALA A 11 32.44 25.64 10.76
N GLY A 12 32.69 24.56 10.03
CA GLY A 12 32.18 24.39 8.67
C GLY A 12 30.65 24.27 8.69
N ALA A 13 29.96 25.18 8.01
CA ALA A 13 28.52 25.08 7.81
C ALA A 13 28.24 23.97 6.78
N VAL A 14 27.68 22.85 7.24
CA VAL A 14 27.08 21.84 6.37
C VAL A 14 25.76 22.42 5.84
N PRO A 15 25.48 22.41 4.53
CA PRO A 15 24.16 22.82 4.04
C PRO A 15 23.12 21.85 4.60
N ALA A 16 22.14 22.39 5.33
CA ALA A 16 20.97 21.64 5.75
C ALA A 16 20.18 21.23 4.50
N GLN A 17 20.28 19.97 4.11
CA GLN A 17 19.33 19.36 3.18
C GLN A 17 17.95 19.43 3.84
N ALA A 18 17.07 20.28 3.31
CA ALA A 18 15.69 20.37 3.75
C ALA A 18 15.04 18.98 3.59
N LYS A 19 14.48 18.45 4.67
CA LYS A 19 13.62 17.25 4.63
C LYS A 19 12.52 17.51 3.61
N ASN A 20 12.35 16.61 2.64
CA ASN A 20 11.24 16.63 1.71
C ASN A 20 9.91 16.89 2.45
N ASN A 21 9.18 17.88 1.96
CA ASN A 21 7.92 18.38 2.49
C ASN A 21 6.92 17.22 2.68
N SER A 22 6.82 16.69 3.90
CA SER A 22 5.62 15.93 4.26
C SER A 22 4.50 16.97 4.39
N PRO A 23 3.29 16.71 3.85
CA PRO A 23 2.20 17.66 3.94
C PRO A 23 1.94 17.93 5.42
N ALA A 24 1.82 19.21 5.78
CA ALA A 24 1.52 19.58 7.15
C ALA A 24 0.11 19.10 7.50
N PRO A 25 -0.14 18.67 8.76
CA PRO A 25 -1.51 18.51 9.25
C PRO A 25 -2.30 19.80 8.96
N ALA A 26 -3.57 19.66 8.58
CA ALA A 26 -4.53 20.75 8.52
C ALA A 26 -4.54 21.40 9.89
N SER A 27 -4.61 22.72 9.92
CA SER A 27 -4.51 23.55 11.13
C SER A 27 -5.73 23.45 12.07
N GLY A 28 -6.37 22.28 12.17
CA GLY A 28 -7.46 21.95 13.10
C GLY A 28 -7.03 20.93 14.15
N PRO A 29 -7.70 20.86 15.32
CA PRO A 29 -7.30 20.05 16.47
C PRO A 29 -7.64 18.56 16.37
N ILE A 30 -8.19 18.10 15.24
CA ILE A 30 -8.73 16.74 15.14
C ILE A 30 -7.62 15.84 14.59
N ALA A 31 -7.16 14.91 15.43
CA ALA A 31 -6.37 13.78 14.97
C ALA A 31 -7.29 12.70 14.40
N CYS A 32 -6.79 11.92 13.44
CA CYS A 32 -7.52 10.75 12.96
C CYS A 32 -7.67 9.71 14.08
N SER A 33 -8.71 8.89 13.97
CA SER A 33 -9.03 7.81 14.88
C SER A 33 -9.57 6.59 14.13
N LEU A 34 -9.37 5.39 14.69
CA LEU A 34 -9.93 4.14 14.16
C LEU A 34 -11.47 4.11 14.20
N SER A 35 -12.09 5.03 14.94
CA SER A 35 -13.55 5.20 15.01
C SER A 35 -14.12 6.20 14.01
N ASP A 36 -13.28 6.76 13.13
CA ASP A 36 -13.71 7.80 12.18
C ASP A 36 -14.63 7.25 11.09
N LEU A 37 -14.50 5.95 10.82
CA LEU A 37 -15.28 5.24 9.82
C LEU A 37 -16.13 4.17 10.50
N ASN A 38 -17.36 3.95 10.02
CA ASN A 38 -18.20 2.82 10.43
C ASN A 38 -17.83 1.54 9.67
N VAL A 39 -16.54 1.23 9.65
CA VAL A 39 -15.91 0.02 9.11
C VAL A 39 -14.65 -0.24 9.93
N THR A 40 -14.22 -1.50 9.99
CA THR A 40 -13.00 -1.90 10.71
C THR A 40 -11.79 -1.13 10.18
N THR A 41 -11.40 -0.08 10.89
CA THR A 41 -10.22 0.73 10.57
C THR A 41 -9.05 0.17 11.37
N LEU A 42 -7.98 -0.18 10.68
CA LEU A 42 -6.77 -0.77 11.25
C LEU A 42 -5.71 0.28 11.52
N ASP A 43 -5.66 1.32 10.69
CA ASP A 43 -4.73 2.42 10.84
C ASP A 43 -5.26 3.68 10.16
N CYS A 44 -4.81 4.84 10.61
CA CYS A 44 -5.17 6.11 10.02
C CYS A 44 -4.00 7.09 10.09
N SER A 45 -3.98 8.03 9.13
CA SER A 45 -3.11 9.18 9.19
C SER A 45 -3.83 10.40 8.64
N GLY A 46 -3.39 11.57 9.08
CA GLY A 46 -3.73 12.81 8.40
C GLY A 46 -4.77 13.67 9.08
N PHE A 47 -5.78 14.05 8.29
CA PHE A 47 -6.26 15.43 8.19
C PHE A 47 -5.16 16.38 7.77
N TYR A 48 -4.38 16.02 6.76
CA TYR A 48 -3.41 16.90 6.13
C TYR A 48 -4.07 18.10 5.47
N SER A 49 -3.42 19.26 5.47
CA SER A 49 -4.00 20.51 4.97
C SER A 49 -4.34 20.41 3.47
N GLY A 50 -5.58 20.74 3.12
CA GLY A 50 -6.03 20.82 1.74
C GLY A 50 -6.50 19.49 1.14
N ASN A 51 -6.78 19.53 -0.16
CA ASN A 51 -7.20 18.37 -0.94
C ASN A 51 -6.01 17.65 -1.56
N LEU A 52 -5.40 16.73 -0.81
CA LEU A 52 -4.27 15.96 -1.32
C LEU A 52 -4.65 14.95 -2.42
N LEU A 53 -5.95 14.72 -2.66
CA LEU A 53 -6.41 13.76 -3.64
C LEU A 53 -6.44 14.31 -5.07
N SER A 54 -6.56 15.64 -5.19
CA SER A 54 -6.73 16.34 -6.47
C SER A 54 -5.74 17.50 -6.69
N ASN A 55 -5.21 18.10 -5.62
CA ASN A 55 -4.47 19.38 -5.67
C ASN A 55 -3.07 19.30 -5.04
N ALA A 56 -2.52 18.11 -4.83
CA ALA A 56 -1.19 17.91 -4.25
C ALA A 56 -0.27 17.11 -5.16
N THR A 57 1.02 17.17 -4.86
CA THR A 57 2.01 16.32 -5.51
C THR A 57 1.82 14.86 -5.08
N ARG A 58 2.27 13.92 -5.93
CA ARG A 58 2.21 12.49 -5.61
C ARG A 58 2.98 12.17 -4.33
N ASP A 59 4.13 12.81 -4.12
CA ASP A 59 4.96 12.60 -2.93
C ASP A 59 4.25 13.02 -1.63
N GLU A 60 3.49 14.11 -1.66
CA GLU A 60 2.68 14.53 -0.51
C GLU A 60 1.56 13.52 -0.21
N GLN A 61 0.88 13.03 -1.24
CA GLN A 61 -0.15 11.99 -1.09
C GLN A 61 0.43 10.69 -0.50
N PHE A 62 1.63 10.29 -0.93
CA PHE A 62 2.30 9.10 -0.39
C PHE A 62 2.88 9.29 0.99
N ALA A 63 3.23 10.52 1.37
CA ALA A 63 3.68 10.79 2.71
C ALA A 63 2.60 10.47 3.75
N GLY A 64 1.31 10.65 3.44
CA GLY A 64 0.23 10.20 4.32
C GLY A 64 -0.03 8.69 4.25
N LEU A 65 0.03 8.11 3.05
CA LEU A 65 -0.17 6.67 2.85
C LEU A 65 0.91 5.80 3.50
N LYS A 66 2.17 6.23 3.51
CA LYS A 66 3.26 5.48 4.16
C LYS A 66 3.00 5.29 5.66
N ASP A 67 2.37 6.28 6.30
CA ASP A 67 2.14 6.30 7.74
C ASP A 67 1.08 5.28 8.16
N VAL A 68 0.20 4.87 7.23
CA VAL A 68 -0.75 3.76 7.43
C VAL A 68 -0.23 2.42 6.90
N GLY A 69 1.05 2.35 6.54
CA GLY A 69 1.73 1.14 6.07
C GLY A 69 1.54 0.79 4.59
N PHE A 70 1.11 1.75 3.77
CA PHE A 70 1.07 1.55 2.32
C PHE A 70 2.48 1.63 1.72
N THR A 71 2.86 0.63 0.93
CA THR A 71 4.12 0.64 0.17
C THR A 71 3.81 0.89 -1.30
N TRP A 72 4.37 1.95 -1.87
CA TRP A 72 4.11 2.35 -3.26
C TRP A 72 5.15 1.76 -4.23
N ASP A 73 4.67 1.24 -5.35
CA ASP A 73 5.46 0.75 -6.49
C ASP A 73 5.83 1.84 -7.51
N LYS A 74 5.50 3.11 -7.24
CA LYS A 74 5.71 4.25 -8.14
C LYS A 74 4.80 4.29 -9.38
N ASN A 75 3.78 3.42 -9.50
CA ASN A 75 2.90 3.37 -10.67
C ASN A 75 1.47 3.85 -10.37
N PHE A 76 1.17 5.10 -10.72
CA PHE A 76 -0.15 5.71 -10.50
C PHE A 76 -1.14 5.51 -11.66
N THR A 77 -0.65 5.03 -12.81
CA THR A 77 -1.40 4.97 -14.07
C THR A 77 -2.64 4.08 -13.97
N GLY A 78 -2.64 3.11 -13.06
CA GLY A 78 -3.78 2.22 -12.83
C GLY A 78 -4.94 2.83 -12.06
N LEU A 79 -4.70 3.82 -11.19
CA LEU A 79 -5.74 4.31 -10.24
C LEU A 79 -6.75 5.26 -10.89
N GLU A 80 -6.25 6.21 -11.66
CA GLU A 80 -7.09 7.17 -12.40
C GLU A 80 -7.77 6.49 -13.58
N ALA A 81 -7.07 5.59 -14.28
CA ALA A 81 -7.65 4.79 -15.36
C ALA A 81 -8.75 3.83 -14.86
N ALA A 82 -8.64 3.32 -13.63
CA ALA A 82 -9.65 2.47 -13.01
C ALA A 82 -10.84 3.25 -12.41
N GLY A 83 -10.84 4.59 -12.47
CA GLY A 83 -11.92 5.40 -11.88
C GLY A 83 -12.01 5.31 -10.36
N LEU A 84 -10.90 4.96 -9.69
CA LEU A 84 -10.81 4.75 -8.25
C LEU A 84 -10.59 6.04 -7.45
N LYS A 85 -10.48 7.18 -8.15
CA LYS A 85 -10.55 8.52 -7.59
C LYS A 85 -11.78 9.22 -8.12
N TYR A 86 -12.64 9.72 -7.25
CA TYR A 86 -13.88 10.37 -7.67
C TYR A 86 -14.43 11.30 -6.60
N ASN A 87 -15.38 12.15 -7.02
CA ASN A 87 -16.09 13.07 -6.14
C ASN A 87 -17.23 12.34 -5.43
N LEU A 88 -17.45 12.67 -4.17
CA LEU A 88 -18.60 12.20 -3.40
C LEU A 88 -19.67 13.28 -3.39
N THR A 89 -20.93 12.85 -3.47
CA THR A 89 -22.11 13.75 -3.46
C THR A 89 -22.80 13.79 -2.11
N ASP A 90 -22.70 12.71 -1.32
CA ASP A 90 -23.17 12.68 0.06
C ASP A 90 -22.13 13.31 0.99
N SER A 91 -22.58 13.87 2.12
CA SER A 91 -21.72 14.58 3.08
C SER A 91 -21.14 13.69 4.20
N LYS A 92 -21.63 12.45 4.37
CA LYS A 92 -21.19 11.46 5.36
C LYS A 92 -20.99 10.05 4.81
N THR A 93 -21.59 9.72 3.68
CA THR A 93 -21.61 8.35 3.16
C THR A 93 -20.65 8.24 2.00
N VAL A 94 -19.69 7.35 2.13
CA VAL A 94 -18.83 6.96 1.02
C VAL A 94 -19.54 5.86 0.24
N GLY A 95 -20.05 6.20 -0.95
CA GLY A 95 -20.50 5.22 -1.94
C GLY A 95 -19.32 4.71 -2.76
N LEU A 96 -19.21 3.39 -2.93
CA LEU A 96 -18.09 2.76 -3.63
C LEU A 96 -18.49 2.37 -5.06
N HIS A 97 -17.70 2.78 -6.04
CA HIS A 97 -17.92 2.42 -7.46
C HIS A 97 -17.54 0.97 -7.78
N GLN A 98 -16.93 0.28 -6.83
CA GLN A 98 -16.65 -1.15 -6.88
C GLN A 98 -16.79 -1.74 -5.48
N THR A 99 -17.04 -3.04 -5.41
CA THR A 99 -17.00 -3.78 -4.15
C THR A 99 -15.55 -3.89 -3.66
N LEU A 100 -15.31 -3.46 -2.42
CA LEU A 100 -14.01 -3.58 -1.77
C LEU A 100 -13.95 -4.85 -0.94
N THR A 101 -12.76 -5.44 -0.88
CA THR A 101 -12.50 -6.67 -0.14
C THR A 101 -11.17 -6.59 0.60
N GLY A 102 -11.04 -7.36 1.67
CA GLY A 102 -9.86 -7.49 2.51
C GLY A 102 -9.24 -6.16 2.94
N ILE A 103 -7.92 -6.18 3.11
CA ILE A 103 -7.16 -4.98 3.45
C ILE A 103 -7.23 -4.00 2.29
N THR A 104 -7.71 -2.79 2.60
CA THR A 104 -7.91 -1.71 1.64
C THR A 104 -7.27 -0.44 2.16
N PHE A 105 -6.59 0.27 1.27
CA PHE A 105 -5.98 1.57 1.53
C PHE A 105 -6.73 2.64 0.75
N LEU A 106 -7.18 3.66 1.46
CA LEU A 106 -7.97 4.74 0.87
C LEU A 106 -7.60 6.09 1.47
N GLY A 107 -7.93 7.15 0.73
CA GLY A 107 -7.83 8.53 1.18
C GLY A 107 -9.17 9.21 1.02
N ILE A 108 -9.56 10.01 2.00
CA ILE A 108 -10.81 10.78 2.01
C ILE A 108 -10.47 12.24 2.22
N HIS A 109 -10.94 13.09 1.32
CA HIS A 109 -10.85 14.53 1.47
C HIS A 109 -12.16 15.10 1.99
N PHE A 110 -12.02 16.06 2.90
CA PHE A 110 -13.09 16.84 3.49
C PHE A 110 -12.91 18.29 3.06
N GLY A 111 -13.88 18.83 2.31
CA GLY A 111 -13.79 20.16 1.69
C GLY A 111 -14.14 21.33 2.62
N GLY A 112 -14.50 21.05 3.89
CA GLY A 112 -15.00 22.02 4.84
C GLY A 112 -16.50 22.31 4.63
N GLY A 113 -17.32 21.97 5.61
CA GLY A 113 -18.75 22.24 5.55
C GLY A 113 -19.58 21.33 6.44
N GLY A 114 -19.74 21.71 7.71
CA GLY A 114 -20.77 21.15 8.57
C GLY A 114 -20.37 21.03 10.04
N PRO A 115 -21.36 20.87 10.93
CA PRO A 115 -21.11 20.52 12.33
C PRO A 115 -20.27 19.23 12.41
N ASN A 116 -19.19 19.26 13.18
CA ASN A 116 -18.23 18.14 13.31
C ASN A 116 -17.43 17.82 12.04
N GLY A 117 -17.21 18.78 11.14
CA GLY A 117 -16.23 18.64 10.04
C GLY A 117 -14.79 18.81 10.52
N VAL A 118 -13.84 18.25 9.77
CA VAL A 118 -12.39 18.30 10.07
C VAL A 118 -11.69 19.52 9.43
N GLY A 119 -12.47 20.44 8.86
CA GLY A 119 -11.95 21.52 8.02
C GLY A 119 -11.55 21.03 6.63
N ASN A 120 -10.77 21.85 5.92
CA ASN A 120 -10.22 21.51 4.61
C ASN A 120 -9.01 20.58 4.80
N GLY A 121 -9.24 19.27 4.76
CA GLY A 121 -8.15 18.31 4.95
C GLY A 121 -8.37 16.93 4.39
N THR A 122 -7.28 16.17 4.26
CA THR A 122 -7.27 14.80 3.73
C THR A 122 -6.78 13.81 4.79
N GLY A 123 -7.60 12.79 5.07
CA GLY A 123 -7.22 11.64 5.88
C GLY A 123 -6.94 10.42 5.01
N PHE A 124 -5.99 9.59 5.42
CA PHE A 124 -5.69 8.30 4.84
C PHE A 124 -5.99 7.20 5.83
N TYR A 125 -6.51 6.09 5.34
CA TYR A 125 -7.00 5.01 6.16
C TYR A 125 -6.57 3.67 5.58
N LYS A 126 -6.22 2.75 6.48
CA LYS A 126 -6.14 1.33 6.23
C LYS A 126 -7.34 0.68 6.89
N ILE A 127 -8.19 0.04 6.10
CA ILE A 127 -9.39 -0.64 6.58
C ILE A 127 -9.34 -2.12 6.24
N ASP A 128 -10.12 -2.91 6.97
CA ASP A 128 -10.57 -4.23 6.53
C ASP A 128 -11.98 -4.09 5.96
N ALA A 129 -12.09 -4.20 4.63
CA ALA A 129 -13.34 -4.12 3.89
C ALA A 129 -14.12 -5.46 3.90
N GLY A 130 -13.60 -6.50 4.55
CA GLY A 130 -14.26 -7.82 4.59
C GLY A 130 -14.38 -8.43 3.19
N SER A 131 -15.52 -9.02 2.85
CA SER A 131 -15.71 -9.69 1.56
C SER A 131 -16.56 -8.92 0.56
N SER A 132 -17.28 -7.87 0.98
CA SER A 132 -18.21 -7.16 0.09
C SER A 132 -18.62 -5.76 0.60
N LEU A 133 -17.66 -4.87 0.83
CA LEU A 133 -17.98 -3.49 1.21
C LEU A 133 -18.34 -2.65 -0.02
N THR A 134 -19.55 -2.08 -0.04
CA THR A 134 -20.04 -1.22 -1.13
C THR A 134 -20.34 0.21 -0.68
N SER A 135 -20.44 0.45 0.62
CA SER A 135 -20.49 1.77 1.22
C SER A 135 -20.12 1.73 2.71
N PHE A 136 -19.74 2.89 3.26
CA PHE A 136 -19.58 3.07 4.70
C PHE A 136 -19.83 4.52 5.09
N LEU A 137 -20.12 4.75 6.38
CA LEU A 137 -20.31 6.09 6.93
C LEU A 137 -19.00 6.62 7.50
N VAL A 138 -18.80 7.93 7.39
CA VAL A 138 -17.78 8.69 8.13
C VAL A 138 -18.44 9.44 9.29
N LYS A 139 -17.69 9.61 10.38
CA LYS A 139 -18.11 10.39 11.56
C LYS A 139 -18.28 11.88 11.22
N PHE A 140 -17.42 12.39 10.34
CA PHE A 140 -17.31 13.82 10.03
C PHE A 140 -18.24 14.22 8.87
N GLN A 141 -18.55 15.52 8.82
CA GLN A 141 -19.25 16.12 7.70
C GLN A 141 -18.29 16.61 6.61
N GLY A 142 -18.81 16.67 5.39
CA GLY A 142 -18.20 17.43 4.29
C GLY A 142 -17.19 16.65 3.48
N ILE A 143 -17.34 15.32 3.37
CA ILE A 143 -16.59 14.53 2.40
C ILE A 143 -16.85 15.06 0.99
N SER A 144 -15.80 15.11 0.17
CA SER A 144 -15.88 15.65 -1.19
C SER A 144 -15.10 14.83 -2.20
N ASN A 145 -14.02 14.16 -1.79
CA ASN A 145 -13.27 13.25 -2.66
C ASN A 145 -12.89 11.97 -1.92
N ILE A 146 -12.78 10.89 -2.68
CA ILE A 146 -12.16 9.64 -2.25
C ILE A 146 -11.17 9.15 -3.30
N ALA A 147 -10.13 8.47 -2.82
CA ALA A 147 -9.19 7.72 -3.63
C ALA A 147 -9.00 6.33 -3.01
N ILE A 148 -9.11 5.28 -3.80
CA ILE A 148 -8.90 3.88 -3.37
C ILE A 148 -7.59 3.40 -3.98
N TYR A 149 -6.54 3.23 -3.18
CA TYR A 149 -5.19 2.94 -3.67
C TYR A 149 -4.93 1.45 -3.85
N SER A 150 -5.58 0.61 -3.03
CA SER A 150 -5.50 -0.84 -3.11
C SER A 150 -6.68 -1.43 -2.34
N THR A 151 -7.18 -2.56 -2.82
CA THR A 151 -8.19 -3.38 -2.16
C THR A 151 -7.92 -4.84 -2.51
N GLY A 152 -8.22 -5.75 -1.59
CA GLY A 152 -8.08 -7.18 -1.84
C GLY A 152 -6.62 -7.60 -2.02
N ASN A 153 -5.81 -7.46 -0.97
CA ASN A 153 -4.62 -8.30 -0.86
C ASN A 153 -5.06 -9.71 -0.47
N VAL A 154 -5.39 -10.52 -1.48
CA VAL A 154 -5.18 -11.96 -1.40
C VAL A 154 -3.70 -12.16 -1.09
N ALA A 155 -3.35 -13.14 -0.24
CA ALA A 155 -1.97 -13.61 -0.16
C ALA A 155 -1.42 -13.77 -1.60
N PRO A 156 -0.13 -13.49 -1.86
CA PRO A 156 0.46 -13.74 -3.17
C PRO A 156 -0.02 -15.10 -3.66
N PRO A 157 -0.50 -15.23 -4.92
CA PRO A 157 -0.94 -16.53 -5.43
C PRO A 157 0.12 -17.58 -5.06
N PRO A 158 -0.27 -18.79 -4.61
CA PRO A 158 0.69 -19.82 -4.27
C PRO A 158 1.74 -19.87 -5.40
N PRO A 159 3.05 -19.90 -5.06
CA PRO A 159 4.08 -19.95 -6.09
C PRO A 159 3.67 -21.00 -7.13
N PRO A 160 3.71 -20.69 -8.43
CA PRO A 160 3.34 -21.67 -9.46
C PRO A 160 4.07 -22.97 -9.11
N ALA A 161 3.33 -24.09 -9.09
CA ALA A 161 3.87 -25.37 -8.68
C ALA A 161 5.23 -25.55 -9.36
N ALA A 162 6.29 -25.71 -8.56
CA ALA A 162 7.65 -25.70 -9.06
C ALA A 162 7.76 -26.75 -10.17
N VAL A 163 7.91 -26.29 -11.40
CA VAL A 163 8.20 -27.20 -12.52
C VAL A 163 9.55 -27.81 -12.19
N PRO A 164 9.67 -29.15 -12.14
CA PRO A 164 10.94 -29.79 -11.84
C PRO A 164 12.01 -29.25 -12.77
N GLU A 165 13.16 -28.84 -12.22
CA GLU A 165 14.25 -28.27 -13.00
C GLU A 165 14.69 -29.25 -14.11
N PRO A 166 15.26 -28.77 -15.23
CA PRO A 166 15.70 -29.63 -16.33
C PRO A 166 16.59 -30.80 -15.89
N ALA A 167 17.39 -30.61 -14.84
CA ALA A 167 18.20 -31.65 -14.23
C ALA A 167 17.36 -32.79 -13.61
N MET A 168 16.22 -32.48 -13.01
CA MET A 168 15.31 -33.46 -12.41
C MET A 168 14.67 -34.35 -13.49
N TRP A 169 14.29 -33.76 -14.62
CA TRP A 169 13.79 -34.51 -15.78
C TRP A 169 14.86 -35.45 -16.34
N ALA A 170 16.08 -34.96 -16.48
CA ALA A 170 17.20 -35.77 -16.92
C ALA A 170 17.44 -36.96 -15.99
N LEU A 171 17.36 -36.77 -14.67
CA LEU A 171 17.58 -37.82 -13.68
C LEU A 171 16.46 -38.87 -13.69
N LEU A 172 15.21 -38.43 -13.85
CA LEU A 172 14.05 -39.32 -13.99
C LEU A 172 14.14 -40.18 -15.27
N ILE A 173 14.41 -39.55 -16.42
CA ILE A 173 14.58 -40.25 -17.70
C ILE A 173 15.75 -41.22 -17.62
N SER A 174 16.87 -40.78 -17.03
CA SER A 174 18.05 -41.64 -16.84
C SER A 174 17.75 -42.85 -15.96
N GLY A 175 17.01 -42.66 -14.85
CA GLY A 175 16.58 -43.75 -13.99
C GLY A 175 15.74 -44.80 -14.72
N PHE A 176 14.72 -44.36 -15.47
CA PHE A 176 13.90 -45.27 -16.28
C PHE A 176 14.70 -45.95 -17.39
N GLY A 177 15.61 -45.23 -18.04
CA GLY A 177 16.51 -45.77 -19.06
C GLY A 177 17.41 -46.89 -18.51
N LEU A 178 18.01 -46.68 -17.34
CA LEU A 178 18.86 -47.67 -16.67
C LEU A 178 18.09 -48.93 -16.27
N ILE A 179 16.91 -48.77 -15.66
CA ILE A 179 16.05 -49.90 -15.27
C ILE A 179 15.64 -50.72 -16.50
N GLY A 180 15.21 -50.04 -17.58
CA GLY A 180 14.84 -50.70 -18.84
C GLY A 180 16.01 -51.43 -19.49
N ALA A 181 17.21 -50.83 -19.50
CA ALA A 181 18.42 -51.47 -20.02
C ALA A 181 18.80 -52.71 -19.20
N ALA A 182 18.76 -52.62 -17.86
CA ALA A 182 19.04 -53.74 -16.97
C ALA A 182 18.05 -54.91 -17.19
N ALA A 183 16.76 -54.62 -17.32
CA ALA A 183 15.74 -55.63 -17.60
C ALA A 183 15.95 -56.35 -18.94
N ARG A 184 16.31 -55.61 -20.01
CA ARG A 184 16.63 -56.20 -21.33
C ARG A 184 17.89 -57.06 -21.29
N ARG A 185 18.91 -56.66 -20.53
CA ARG A 185 20.15 -57.44 -20.38
C ARG A 185 19.89 -58.80 -19.73
N ARG A 186 19.04 -58.87 -18.69
CA ARG A 186 18.69 -60.14 -18.01
C ARG A 186 17.99 -61.13 -18.95
N LYS A 187 17.11 -60.66 -19.84
CA LYS A 187 16.45 -61.55 -20.83
C LYS A 187 17.42 -62.15 -21.85
N ARG A 188 18.55 -61.48 -22.14
CA ARG A 188 19.58 -61.99 -23.05
C ARG A 188 20.50 -63.04 -22.41
N THR A 189 20.57 -63.09 -21.07
CA THR A 189 21.37 -64.08 -20.33
C THR A 189 20.58 -65.34 -20.01
N ALA A 190 19.25 -65.33 -20.13
CA ALA A 190 18.41 -66.52 -20.09
C ALA A 190 18.37 -67.19 -21.48
N ALA A 191 19.51 -67.76 -21.89
CA ALA A 191 19.57 -68.67 -23.03
C ALA A 191 20.44 -69.89 -22.68
N PHE A 192 19.77 -71.04 -22.71
CA PHE A 192 20.22 -72.44 -22.66
C PHE A 192 20.52 -73.07 -21.29
N ALA A 193 19.53 -73.84 -20.81
CA ALA A 193 19.67 -75.22 -20.35
C ALA A 193 18.57 -76.05 -21.02
#